data_AF-A0A2N5YVC6-F1
#
_entry.id   AF-A0A2N5YVC6-F1
#
_cell.length_a   1.000
_cell.length_b   1.000
_cell.length_c   1.000
_cell.angle_alpha   90.00
_cell.angle_beta   90.00
_cell.angle_gamma   90.00
#
_symmetry.space_group_name_H-M   'P 1'
#
loop_
_entity.id
_entity.type
_entity.pdbx_description
1 polymer ?
#
loop_
_entity_poly.entity_id
_entity_poly.type
_entity_poly.pdbx_seq_one_letter_code
_entity_poly.pdbx_strand_id
1 'polypeptide(L)'
;MIPENFKKYYVSAENYSQVIPDSDIVIITGLTLVNNTIDGLLDVINPKSKIIVVGPSANIIPDVLFQKGVDIIGATQYENPELLFDLISEGASAYHLFNYCAKKICIVNE
;
A
#
# COMPACT_ATOMS: atom_id res chain seq x y z
N MET A 1 13.57 -7.53 -11.31
CA MET A 1 14.67 -6.54 -11.28
C MET A 1 14.19 -5.31 -12.03
N ILE A 2 14.39 -4.09 -11.50
CA ILE A 2 13.90 -2.85 -12.13
C ILE A 2 14.59 -2.67 -13.49
N PRO A 3 13.85 -2.46 -14.60
CA PRO A 3 14.45 -2.23 -15.91
C PRO A 3 15.37 -0.99 -15.93
N GLU A 4 16.45 -1.01 -16.70
CA GLU A 4 17.47 0.06 -16.73
C GLU A 4 16.88 1.46 -16.96
N ASN A 5 15.92 1.56 -17.90
CA ASN A 5 15.27 2.83 -18.22
C ASN A 5 14.46 3.43 -17.05
N PHE A 6 14.10 2.62 -16.04
CA PHE A 6 13.39 3.08 -14.86
C PHE A 6 14.30 3.37 -13.66
N LYS A 7 15.55 2.89 -13.64
CA LYS A 7 16.47 3.12 -12.51
C LYS A 7 16.73 4.61 -12.23
N LYS A 8 16.69 5.46 -13.26
CA LYS A 8 16.86 6.91 -13.13
C LYS A 8 15.76 7.60 -12.30
N TYR A 9 14.60 6.96 -12.12
CA TYR A 9 13.50 7.47 -11.29
C TYR A 9 13.55 6.93 -9.86
N TYR A 10 14.46 6.01 -9.56
CA TYR A 10 14.63 5.50 -8.21
C TYR A 10 15.24 6.58 -7.33
N VAL A 11 14.57 6.86 -6.21
CA VAL A 11 15.04 7.73 -5.15
C VAL A 11 15.13 6.88 -3.89
N SER A 12 16.26 6.97 -3.19
CA SER A 12 16.42 6.25 -1.93
C SER A 12 15.38 6.72 -0.90
N ALA A 13 14.93 5.82 -0.04
CA ALA A 13 13.86 6.11 0.91
C ALA A 13 14.18 7.35 1.78
N GLU A 14 15.43 7.56 2.17
CA GLU A 14 15.85 8.68 3.02
C GLU A 14 15.64 10.07 2.37
N ASN A 15 15.47 10.12 1.04
CA ASN A 15 15.30 11.36 0.27
C ASN A 15 13.85 11.59 -0.18
N TYR A 16 12.87 10.87 0.40
CA TYR A 16 11.47 10.96 -0.03
C TYR A 16 10.92 12.40 -0.01
N SER A 17 11.36 13.21 0.95
CA SER A 17 10.90 14.59 1.15
C SER A 17 11.29 15.54 0.03
N GLN A 18 12.24 15.15 -0.83
CA GLN A 18 12.70 15.96 -1.97
C GLN A 18 11.84 15.78 -3.22
N VAL A 19 11.04 14.70 -3.30
CA VAL A 19 10.34 14.32 -4.54
C VAL A 19 8.84 14.11 -4.36
N ILE A 20 8.40 13.68 -3.18
CA ILE A 20 6.97 13.48 -2.90
C ILE A 20 6.14 14.79 -3.00
N PRO A 21 6.62 15.97 -2.55
CA PRO A 21 5.83 17.21 -2.63
C PRO A 21 5.41 17.61 -4.05
N ASP A 22 6.15 17.17 -5.07
CA ASP A 22 5.89 17.48 -6.49
C ASP A 22 4.93 16.48 -7.17
N SER A 23 4.44 15.47 -6.45
CA SER A 23 3.65 14.38 -7.03
C SER A 23 2.15 14.66 -7.01
N ASP A 24 1.47 14.59 -8.15
CA ASP A 24 0.00 14.69 -8.21
C ASP A 24 -0.71 13.45 -7.64
N ILE A 25 -0.06 12.29 -7.71
CA ILE A 25 -0.59 11.00 -7.24
C ILE A 25 0.51 10.27 -6.48
N VAL A 26 0.20 9.82 -5.26
CA VAL A 26 1.14 9.11 -4.38
C VAL A 26 0.58 7.75 -4.02
N ILE A 27 1.28 6.69 -4.44
CA ILE A 27 0.94 5.29 -4.12
C ILE A 27 1.91 4.79 -3.06
N ILE A 28 1.40 4.47 -1.88
CA ILE A 28 2.16 4.09 -0.69
C ILE A 28 1.92 2.61 -0.40
N THR A 29 2.97 1.82 -0.21
CA THR A 29 2.81 0.43 0.26
C THR A 29 2.26 0.38 1.68
N GLY A 30 1.31 -0.50 1.99
CA GLY A 30 0.78 -0.72 3.34
C GLY A 30 1.85 -1.18 4.34
N LEU A 31 3.03 -1.62 3.88
CA LEU A 31 4.16 -1.94 4.76
C LEU A 31 4.64 -0.73 5.57
N THR A 32 4.34 0.51 5.12
CA THR A 32 4.67 1.74 5.86
C THR A 32 3.93 1.87 7.19
N LEU A 33 2.77 1.20 7.33
CA LEU A 33 2.06 1.05 8.59
C LEU A 33 2.82 0.15 9.57
N VAL A 34 3.40 -0.95 9.06
CA VAL A 34 4.08 -1.96 9.87
C VAL A 34 5.41 -1.45 10.40
N ASN A 35 6.15 -0.68 9.59
CA ASN A 35 7.46 -0.15 9.96
C ASN A 35 7.42 1.30 10.48
N ASN A 36 6.23 1.84 10.75
CA ASN A 36 6.00 3.18 11.33
C ASN A 36 6.56 4.34 10.49
N THR A 37 6.53 4.24 9.15
CA THR A 37 7.02 5.31 8.26
C THR A 37 5.91 6.09 7.56
N ILE A 38 4.64 5.66 7.70
CA ILE A 38 3.52 6.29 6.99
C ILE A 38 3.32 7.76 7.38
N ASP A 39 3.38 8.11 8.67
CA ASP A 39 3.11 9.48 9.11
C ASP A 39 4.12 10.47 8.49
N GLY A 40 5.41 10.14 8.48
CA GLY A 40 6.43 11.01 7.87
C GLY A 40 6.28 11.16 6.34
N LEU A 41 5.72 10.15 5.67
CA LEU A 41 5.38 10.26 4.24
C LEU A 41 4.18 11.20 4.05
N LEU A 42 3.11 11.03 4.84
CA LEU A 42 1.91 11.87 4.75
C LEU A 42 2.23 13.34 5.06
N ASP A 43 3.14 13.61 5.99
CA ASP A 43 3.53 14.97 6.40
C ASP A 43 4.13 15.82 5.26
N VAL A 44 4.72 15.19 4.23
CA VAL A 44 5.36 15.89 3.10
C VAL A 44 4.53 15.86 1.82
N ILE A 45 3.42 15.11 1.80
CA ILE A 45 2.56 15.04 0.61
C ILE A 45 1.83 16.38 0.44
N ASN A 46 1.81 16.88 -0.79
CA ASN A 46 1.01 18.04 -1.13
C ASN A 46 -0.48 17.73 -0.87
N PRO A 47 -1.21 18.56 -0.11
CA PRO A 47 -2.62 18.30 0.21
C PRO A 47 -3.56 18.19 -1.00
N LYS A 48 -3.11 18.60 -2.19
CA LYS A 48 -3.86 18.45 -3.46
C LYS A 48 -3.63 17.11 -4.16
N SER A 49 -2.66 16.32 -3.71
CA SER A 49 -2.31 15.04 -4.31
C SER A 49 -3.37 13.98 -3.98
N LYS A 50 -3.58 13.04 -4.92
CA LYS A 50 -4.38 11.84 -4.68
C LYS A 50 -3.54 10.80 -3.94
N ILE A 51 -3.95 10.40 -2.74
CA ILE A 51 -3.20 9.50 -1.87
C ILE A 51 -3.83 8.11 -1.87
N ILE A 52 -3.06 7.10 -2.27
CA ILE A 52 -3.50 5.70 -2.28
C ILE A 52 -2.57 4.85 -1.40
N VAL A 53 -3.12 4.11 -0.44
CA VAL A 53 -2.36 3.12 0.34
C VAL A 53 -2.70 1.71 -0.15
N VAL A 54 -1.71 0.91 -0.55
CA VAL A 54 -1.92 -0.38 -1.22
C VAL A 54 -1.18 -1.55 -0.57
N GLY A 55 -1.84 -2.69 -0.51
CA GLY A 55 -1.25 -3.99 -0.16
C GLY A 55 -1.98 -4.68 0.98
N PRO A 56 -1.71 -5.98 1.23
CA PRO A 56 -2.41 -6.74 2.28
C PRO A 56 -2.29 -6.13 3.68
N SER A 57 -1.19 -5.44 3.97
CA SER A 57 -0.97 -4.73 5.26
C SER A 57 -1.82 -3.46 5.40
N ALA A 58 -2.45 -2.98 4.33
CA ALA A 58 -3.41 -1.88 4.37
C ALA A 58 -4.81 -2.32 4.85
N ASN A 59 -5.01 -3.61 5.17
CA ASN A 59 -6.23 -4.15 5.78
C ASN A 59 -6.36 -3.72 7.26
N ILE A 60 -6.52 -2.42 7.50
CA ILE A 60 -6.89 -1.84 8.78
C ILE A 60 -8.25 -1.13 8.65
N ILE A 61 -8.76 -0.59 9.76
CA ILE A 61 -10.02 0.18 9.77
C ILE A 61 -9.88 1.37 8.79
N PRO A 62 -10.67 1.43 7.70
CA PRO A 62 -10.50 2.43 6.64
C PRO A 62 -10.58 3.88 7.13
N ASP A 63 -11.51 4.15 8.05
CA ASP A 63 -11.76 5.49 8.58
C ASP A 63 -10.50 6.14 9.19
N VAL A 64 -9.60 5.34 9.76
CA VAL A 64 -8.35 5.83 10.35
C VAL A 64 -7.43 6.43 9.29
N LEU A 65 -7.33 5.80 8.12
CA LEU A 65 -6.52 6.30 7.01
C LEU A 65 -7.21 7.47 6.30
N PHE A 66 -8.53 7.43 6.17
CA PHE A 66 -9.30 8.51 5.57
C PHE A 66 -9.20 9.81 6.38
N GLN A 67 -9.25 9.72 7.72
CA GLN A 67 -9.01 10.87 8.60
C GLN A 67 -7.59 11.45 8.47
N LYS A 68 -6.65 10.67 7.95
CA LYS A 68 -5.25 11.07 7.68
C LYS A 68 -5.04 11.55 6.24
N GLY A 69 -6.12 11.76 5.48
CA GLY A 69 -6.07 12.30 4.12
C GLY A 69 -5.86 11.27 3.02
N VAL A 70 -5.89 9.97 3.33
CA VAL A 70 -5.87 8.92 2.29
C VAL A 70 -7.20 8.93 1.52
N ASP A 71 -7.15 8.88 0.19
CA ASP A 71 -8.35 8.85 -0.65
C ASP A 71 -8.81 7.42 -0.96
N ILE A 72 -7.86 6.51 -1.21
CA ILE A 72 -8.13 5.15 -1.68
C ILE A 72 -7.27 4.15 -0.91
N ILE A 73 -7.89 3.05 -0.49
CA ILE A 73 -7.20 1.93 0.14
C ILE A 73 -7.31 0.70 -0.76
N GLY A 74 -6.18 0.27 -1.34
CA GLY A 74 -6.06 -0.99 -2.06
C GLY A 74 -5.76 -2.13 -1.08
N ALA A 75 -6.78 -2.92 -0.76
CA ALA A 75 -6.76 -3.94 0.28
C ALA A 75 -6.98 -5.35 -0.29
N THR A 76 -7.00 -6.35 0.60
CA THR A 76 -7.22 -7.75 0.25
C THR A 76 -8.37 -8.32 1.07
N GLN A 77 -9.43 -8.76 0.40
CA GLN A 77 -10.50 -9.53 1.01
C GLN A 77 -10.14 -11.03 0.98
N TYR A 78 -10.19 -11.69 2.14
CA TYR A 78 -9.99 -13.14 2.24
C TYR A 78 -11.34 -13.86 2.31
N GLU A 79 -11.55 -14.82 1.42
CA GLU A 79 -12.85 -15.51 1.27
C GLU A 79 -12.88 -16.87 1.96
N ASN A 80 -11.71 -17.49 2.17
CA ASN A 80 -11.57 -18.78 2.84
C ASN A 80 -10.43 -18.74 3.87
N PRO A 81 -10.74 -18.46 5.15
CA PRO A 81 -9.75 -18.38 6.21
C PRO A 81 -9.02 -19.70 6.49
N GLU A 82 -9.69 -20.85 6.41
CA GLU A 82 -9.06 -22.15 6.67
C GLU A 82 -7.95 -22.42 5.63
N LEU A 83 -8.30 -22.29 4.35
CA LEU A 83 -7.33 -22.45 3.26
C LEU A 83 -6.21 -21.40 3.32
N LEU A 84 -6.52 -20.17 3.75
CA LEU A 84 -5.50 -19.14 3.96
C LEU A 84 -4.44 -19.60 4.97
N PHE A 85 -4.85 -20.15 6.11
CA PHE A 85 -3.92 -20.61 7.16
C PHE A 85 -3.03 -21.76 6.70
N ASP A 86 -3.58 -22.72 5.94
CA ASP A 86 -2.79 -23.82 5.39
C ASP A 86 -1.75 -23.31 4.40
N LEU A 87 -2.18 -22.47 3.45
CA LEU A 87 -1.29 -21.90 2.43
C LEU A 87 -0.14 -21.08 3.05
N ILE A 88 -0.43 -20.19 4.01
CA ILE A 88 0.64 -19.38 4.62
C ILE A 88 1.59 -20.24 5.46
N SER A 89 1.10 -21.30 6.10
CA SER A 89 1.92 -22.27 6.84
C SER A 89 2.92 -22.98 5.93
N GLU A 90 2.59 -23.15 4.66
CA GLU A 90 3.45 -23.74 3.62
C GLU A 90 4.33 -22.71 2.89
N GLY A 91 4.31 -21.45 3.29
CA GLY A 91 5.10 -20.38 2.65
C GLY A 91 4.49 -19.82 1.36
N ALA A 92 3.17 -19.96 1.19
CA ALA A 92 2.47 -19.37 0.05
C ALA A 92 2.67 -17.85 -0.03
N SER A 93 3.16 -17.40 -1.18
CA SER A 93 3.22 -15.97 -1.52
C SER A 93 1.86 -15.41 -1.93
N ALA A 94 1.77 -14.07 -2.02
CA ALA A 94 0.55 -13.37 -2.41
C ALA A 94 -0.06 -13.87 -3.74
N TYR A 95 0.76 -14.32 -4.71
CA TYR A 95 0.27 -14.88 -5.98
C TYR A 95 -0.60 -16.13 -5.76
N HIS A 96 -0.23 -16.98 -4.82
CA HIS A 96 -1.02 -18.17 -4.48
C HIS A 96 -2.31 -17.75 -3.79
N LEU A 97 -2.24 -16.83 -2.82
CA LEU A 97 -3.43 -16.36 -2.09
C LEU A 97 -4.47 -15.78 -3.05
N PHE A 98 -4.06 -14.94 -4.01
CA PHE A 98 -4.96 -14.35 -5.00
C PHE A 98 -5.52 -15.35 -6.02
N ASN A 99 -4.92 -16.54 -6.17
CA ASN A 99 -5.45 -17.60 -7.02
C ASN A 99 -6.48 -18.48 -6.29
N TYR A 100 -6.39 -18.59 -4.96
CA TYR A 100 -7.11 -19.62 -4.22
C TYR A 100 -8.10 -19.08 -3.17
N CYS A 101 -7.77 -18.01 -2.45
CA CYS A 101 -8.54 -17.64 -1.26
C CYS A 101 -8.63 -16.13 -1.00
N ALA A 102 -8.16 -15.28 -1.92
CA ALA A 102 -8.10 -13.84 -1.72
C ALA A 102 -8.48 -13.05 -2.97
N LYS A 103 -9.09 -11.88 -2.78
CA LYS A 103 -9.43 -10.92 -3.84
C LYS A 103 -8.86 -9.56 -3.52
N LYS A 104 -8.39 -8.86 -4.55
CA LYS A 104 -8.02 -7.45 -4.45
C LYS A 104 -9.31 -6.62 -4.39
N ILE A 105 -9.37 -5.70 -3.44
CA ILE A 105 -10.47 -4.76 -3.30
C ILE A 105 -9.93 -3.33 -3.21
N CYS A 106 -10.74 -2.35 -3.59
CA CYS A 106 -10.46 -0.94 -3.36
C CYS A 106 -11.59 -0.34 -2.53
N ILE A 107 -11.24 0.34 -1.44
CA ILE A 107 -12.17 1.11 -0.62
C ILE A 107 -11.89 2.58 -0.91
N VAL A 108 -12.92 3.32 -1.32
CA VAL A 108 -12.80 4.71 -1.77
C VAL A 108 -13.51 5.61 -0.76
N ASN A 109 -12.87 6.72 -0.40
CA ASN A 109 -13.46 7.79 0.38
C ASN A 109 -14.16 8.78 -0.56
N GLU A 110 -15.48 8.70 -0.65
CA GLU A 110 -16.34 9.58 -1.46
C GLU A 110 -17.01 10.68 -0.61
#